data_AF-A0A7Y3DAD7-F1
#
_entry.id   AF-A0A7Y3DAD7-F1
#
_cell.length_a   1.000
_cell.length_b   1.000
_cell.length_c   1.000
_cell.angle_alpha   90.00
_cell.angle_beta   90.00
_cell.angle_gamma   90.00
#
_symmetry.space_group_name_H-M   'P 1'
#
loop_
_entity.id
_entity.type
_entity.pdbx_description
1 polymer ?
#
loop_
_entity_poly.entity_id
_entity_poly.type
_entity_poly.pdbx_seq_one_letter_code
_entity_poly.pdbx_strand_id
1 'polypeptide(L)'
;MPHPSDLGVTLGHAIWAFVEPHAGHEVAFNRWYERDHLLAAGSMTPWTLAIQRWVARPALRALRYPERNPIADPVTRGIYLGAIWIQQERIEEQQAWVSEQLEVFAKHDRNFPHRDVLTTAPYDVAGVVRRDPDGVPPELALDRRYPGLVLTWTERSEGSSLEALTGALMEDVLPRRHAGSSTAMTLAFT
;
A
#
# COMPACT_ATOMS: atom_id res chain seq x y z
N MET A 1 -29.57 -4.37 9.79
CA MET A 1 -28.22 -3.97 10.23
C MET A 1 -27.97 -2.59 9.64
N PRO A 2 -27.46 -1.60 10.41
CA PRO A 2 -27.03 -0.32 9.83
C PRO A 2 -25.98 -0.57 8.74
N HIS A 3 -25.92 0.30 7.74
CA HIS A 3 -24.87 0.20 6.73
C HIS A 3 -23.51 0.47 7.42
N PRO A 4 -22.41 -0.18 7.03
CA PRO A 4 -21.11 0.02 7.70
C PRO A 4 -20.65 1.47 7.75
N SER A 5 -21.03 2.30 6.76
CA SER A 5 -20.76 3.74 6.80
C SER A 5 -21.52 4.50 7.88
N ASP A 6 -22.67 3.99 8.32
CA ASP A 6 -23.53 4.64 9.32
C ASP A 6 -22.94 4.55 10.74
N LEU A 7 -21.96 3.67 10.92
CA LEU A 7 -21.27 3.41 12.19
C LEU A 7 -19.92 4.13 12.31
N GLY A 8 -19.54 4.90 11.28
CA GLY A 8 -18.22 5.49 11.14
C GLY A 8 -17.32 4.69 10.20
N VAL A 9 -16.37 5.40 9.59
CA VAL A 9 -15.42 4.81 8.64
C VAL A 9 -14.07 4.66 9.33
N THR A 10 -13.60 3.42 9.41
CA THR A 10 -12.27 3.08 9.96
C THR A 10 -11.44 2.37 8.90
N LEU A 11 -10.18 2.77 8.77
CA LEU A 11 -9.21 2.05 7.95
C LEU A 11 -8.84 0.74 8.65
N GLY A 12 -9.09 -0.41 8.02
CA GLY A 12 -8.67 -1.70 8.58
C GLY A 12 -7.65 -2.45 7.75
N HIS A 13 -7.61 -2.23 6.43
CA HIS A 13 -6.72 -2.98 5.56
C HIS A 13 -6.14 -2.09 4.45
N ALA A 14 -5.03 -2.53 3.89
CA ALA A 14 -4.40 -1.92 2.74
C ALA A 14 -3.92 -2.96 1.73
N ILE A 15 -3.96 -2.63 0.44
CA ILE A 15 -3.20 -3.36 -0.58
C ILE A 15 -2.03 -2.50 -1.01
N TRP A 16 -0.84 -3.09 -1.00
CA TRP A 16 0.36 -2.52 -1.60
C TRP A 16 0.68 -3.23 -2.90
N ALA A 17 0.55 -2.52 -4.03
CA ALA A 17 0.83 -3.02 -5.36
C ALA A 17 2.18 -2.48 -5.85
N PHE A 18 3.24 -3.28 -5.70
CA PHE A 18 4.60 -2.93 -6.06
C PHE A 18 5.02 -3.65 -7.35
N VAL A 19 5.27 -2.88 -8.41
CA VAL A 19 5.37 -3.41 -9.79
C VAL A 19 6.57 -2.84 -10.53
N GLU A 20 7.21 -3.70 -11.32
CA GLU A 20 8.28 -3.38 -12.27
C GLU A 20 7.79 -3.67 -13.70
N PRO A 21 7.48 -2.67 -14.53
CA PRO A 21 7.25 -2.90 -15.95
C PRO A 21 8.53 -3.36 -16.63
N HIS A 22 8.41 -4.19 -17.67
CA HIS A 22 9.56 -4.56 -18.49
C HIS A 22 10.11 -3.33 -19.22
N ALA A 23 11.43 -3.27 -19.42
CA ALA A 23 12.09 -2.13 -20.04
C ALA A 23 11.45 -1.77 -21.39
N GLY A 24 11.11 -0.49 -21.58
CA GLY A 24 10.44 0.03 -22.79
C GLY A 24 8.91 -0.06 -22.75
N HIS A 25 8.32 -0.69 -21.72
CA HIS A 25 6.88 -0.82 -21.55
C HIS A 25 6.29 0.11 -20.49
N GLU A 26 7.07 1.01 -19.89
CA GLU A 26 6.68 1.83 -18.75
C GLU A 26 5.50 2.77 -19.07
N VAL A 27 5.51 3.37 -20.26
CA VAL A 27 4.42 4.26 -20.72
C VAL A 27 3.15 3.45 -21.01
N ALA A 28 3.29 2.27 -21.63
CA ALA A 28 2.16 1.40 -21.92
C ALA A 28 1.53 0.86 -20.63
N PHE A 29 2.36 0.47 -19.66
CA PHE A 29 1.94 0.08 -18.32
C PHE A 29 1.15 1.20 -17.64
N ASN A 30 1.66 2.44 -17.63
CA ASN A 30 0.93 3.55 -17.02
C ASN A 30 -0.41 3.83 -17.70
N ARG A 31 -0.47 3.76 -19.03
CA ARG A 31 -1.73 3.95 -19.76
C ARG A 31 -2.74 2.88 -19.40
N TRP A 32 -2.34 1.61 -19.40
CA TRP A 32 -3.21 0.51 -18.98
C TRP A 32 -3.67 0.68 -17.53
N TYR A 33 -2.73 1.00 -16.63
CA TYR A 33 -3.02 1.10 -15.21
C TYR A 33 -3.95 2.29 -14.91
N GLU A 34 -3.67 3.49 -15.41
CA GLU A 34 -4.46 4.69 -15.10
C GLU A 34 -5.80 4.76 -15.82
N ARG A 35 -5.85 4.26 -17.05
CA ARG A 35 -7.06 4.38 -17.86
C ARG A 35 -8.05 3.24 -17.63
N ASP A 36 -7.59 2.16 -17.01
CA ASP A 36 -8.42 0.99 -16.78
C ASP A 36 -8.18 0.35 -15.41
N HIS A 37 -7.03 -0.28 -15.21
CA HIS A 37 -6.85 -1.23 -14.10
C HIS A 37 -7.03 -0.60 -12.71
N LEU A 38 -6.55 0.63 -12.51
CA LEU A 38 -6.69 1.35 -11.24
C LEU A 38 -8.14 1.66 -10.90
N LEU A 39 -8.94 1.99 -11.91
CA LEU A 39 -10.34 2.32 -11.73
C LEU A 39 -11.14 1.03 -11.55
N ALA A 40 -10.99 0.08 -12.48
CA ALA A 40 -11.80 -1.13 -12.52
C ALA A 40 -11.47 -2.14 -11.41
N ALA A 41 -10.20 -2.26 -11.01
CA ALA A 41 -9.73 -3.19 -9.97
C ALA A 41 -9.38 -2.50 -8.65
N GLY A 42 -9.51 -1.16 -8.59
CA GLY A 42 -9.25 -0.35 -7.41
C GLY A 42 -10.46 0.50 -7.05
N SER A 43 -10.68 1.61 -7.76
CA SER A 43 -11.67 2.62 -7.32
C SER A 43 -13.11 2.11 -7.33
N MET A 44 -13.45 1.22 -8.26
CA MET A 44 -14.77 0.60 -8.37
C MET A 44 -14.92 -0.62 -7.46
N THR A 45 -13.83 -1.07 -6.84
CA THR A 45 -13.84 -2.20 -5.91
C THR A 45 -14.60 -1.81 -4.65
N PRO A 46 -15.60 -2.60 -4.22
CA PRO A 46 -16.36 -2.35 -3.00
C PRO A 46 -15.45 -2.10 -1.79
N TRP A 47 -15.88 -1.24 -0.88
CA TRP A 47 -15.20 -0.96 0.40
C TRP A 47 -13.83 -0.28 0.29
N THR A 48 -13.46 0.19 -0.91
CA THR A 48 -12.27 1.01 -1.11
C THR A 48 -12.52 2.43 -0.65
N LEU A 49 -11.72 2.89 0.31
CA LEU A 49 -11.81 4.25 0.87
C LEU A 49 -11.08 5.26 -0.01
N ALA A 50 -9.85 4.95 -0.40
CA ALA A 50 -9.00 5.84 -1.17
C ALA A 50 -7.90 5.05 -1.88
N ILE A 51 -7.33 5.65 -2.93
CA ILE A 51 -6.24 5.07 -3.72
C ILE A 51 -5.25 6.14 -4.09
N GLN A 52 -3.96 5.81 -3.98
CA GLN A 52 -2.90 6.67 -4.48
C GLN A 52 -1.78 5.83 -5.11
N ARG A 53 -1.04 6.47 -6.01
CA ARG A 53 0.13 5.89 -6.67
C ARG A 53 1.35 6.76 -6.48
N TRP A 54 2.50 6.12 -6.47
CA TRP A 54 3.81 6.76 -6.42
C TRP A 54 4.74 6.14 -7.44
N VAL A 55 5.73 6.92 -7.84
CA VAL A 55 6.78 6.53 -8.78
C VAL A 55 8.12 6.75 -8.12
N ALA A 56 8.89 5.68 -7.96
CA ALA A 56 10.26 5.76 -7.48
C ALA A 56 11.20 5.95 -8.68
N ARG A 57 11.67 7.19 -8.90
CA ARG A 57 12.69 7.52 -9.93
C ARG A 57 14.04 6.86 -9.60
N PRO A 58 14.97 6.71 -10.58
CA PRO A 58 16.24 6.02 -10.36
C PRO A 58 17.01 6.47 -9.11
N ALA A 59 17.10 7.78 -8.87
CA ALA A 59 17.76 8.33 -7.69
C ALA A 59 17.12 7.89 -6.35
N LEU A 60 15.81 7.69 -6.29
CA LEU A 60 15.12 7.18 -5.09
C LEU A 60 15.35 5.68 -4.91
N ARG A 61 15.37 4.92 -6.02
CA ARG A 61 15.61 3.47 -5.96
C ARG A 61 17.04 3.15 -5.54
N ALA A 62 18.00 4.02 -5.87
CA ALA A 62 19.39 3.92 -5.43
C ALA A 62 19.60 4.11 -3.92
N LEU A 63 18.61 4.65 -3.19
CA LEU A 63 18.67 4.81 -1.73
C LEU A 63 18.24 3.56 -0.97
N ARG A 64 17.75 2.53 -1.66
CA ARG A 64 17.15 1.36 -1.01
C ARG A 64 18.21 0.45 -0.43
N TYR A 65 17.87 -0.12 0.73
CA TYR A 65 18.72 -1.03 1.48
C TYR A 65 17.84 -2.05 2.23
N PRO A 66 18.40 -3.22 2.62
CA PRO A 66 19.73 -3.73 2.25
C PRO A 66 19.82 -4.15 0.78
N GLU A 67 21.04 -4.30 0.25
CA GLU A 67 21.30 -4.68 -1.16
C GLU A 67 20.59 -5.98 -1.56
N ARG A 68 20.51 -6.94 -0.62
CA ARG A 68 19.77 -8.20 -0.76
C ARG A 68 18.63 -8.23 0.22
N ASN A 69 17.42 -8.49 -0.28
CA ASN A 69 16.19 -8.56 0.50
C ASN A 69 15.20 -9.51 -0.22
N PRO A 70 14.14 -10.00 0.46
CA PRO A 70 13.20 -10.95 -0.14
C PRO A 70 12.17 -10.32 -1.09
N ILE A 71 12.14 -8.99 -1.24
CA ILE A 71 11.09 -8.26 -1.98
C ILE A 71 11.52 -7.98 -3.42
N ALA A 72 12.77 -7.58 -3.62
CA ALA A 72 13.29 -7.14 -4.91
C ALA A 72 14.75 -7.54 -5.09
N ASP A 73 15.02 -8.27 -6.18
CA ASP A 73 16.37 -8.63 -6.63
C ASP A 73 16.58 -8.23 -8.10
N PRO A 74 17.45 -7.24 -8.41
CA PRO A 74 18.18 -6.40 -7.45
C PRO A 74 17.26 -5.45 -6.65
N VAL A 75 17.74 -4.95 -5.50
CA VAL A 75 16.98 -4.04 -4.60
C VAL A 75 16.42 -2.78 -5.29
N THR A 76 17.03 -2.39 -6.42
CA THR A 76 16.60 -1.24 -7.22
C THR A 76 15.37 -1.51 -8.10
N ARG A 77 14.83 -2.73 -8.13
CA ARG A 77 13.58 -3.07 -8.86
C ARG A 77 12.34 -2.56 -8.15
N GLY A 78 11.28 -2.34 -8.91
CA GLY A 78 10.00 -1.80 -8.49
C GLY A 78 9.98 -0.29 -8.68
N ILE A 79 9.29 0.14 -9.73
CA ILE A 79 9.17 1.55 -10.13
C ILE A 79 7.86 2.15 -9.61
N TYR A 80 6.77 1.38 -9.69
CA TYR A 80 5.43 1.86 -9.36
C TYR A 80 4.95 1.21 -8.07
N LEU A 81 4.41 2.05 -7.19
CA LEU A 81 3.73 1.62 -5.97
C LEU A 81 2.29 2.14 -6.03
N GLY A 82 1.31 1.25 -5.94
CA GLY A 82 -0.08 1.59 -5.65
C GLY A 82 -0.40 1.27 -4.20
N ALA A 83 -1.23 2.10 -3.58
CA ALA A 83 -1.88 1.83 -2.30
C ALA A 83 -3.38 1.92 -2.46
N ILE A 84 -4.09 0.99 -1.83
CA ILE A 84 -5.56 0.94 -1.80
C ILE A 84 -5.97 0.80 -0.34
N TRP A 85 -6.67 1.79 0.21
CA TRP A 85 -7.22 1.76 1.56
C TRP A 85 -8.57 1.07 1.57
N ILE A 86 -8.78 0.17 2.52
CA ILE A 86 -9.98 -0.67 2.59
C ILE A 86 -10.59 -0.53 3.98
N GLN A 87 -11.91 -0.41 4.02
CA GLN A 87 -12.66 -0.31 5.26
C GLN A 87 -12.47 -1.54 6.15
N GLN A 88 -12.41 -1.31 7.45
CA GLN A 88 -12.31 -2.35 8.47
C GLN A 88 -13.42 -3.42 8.32
N GLU A 89 -13.03 -4.69 8.53
CA GLU A 89 -13.92 -5.87 8.45
C GLU A 89 -14.53 -6.13 7.07
N ARG A 90 -13.96 -5.54 6.00
CA ARG A 90 -14.46 -5.70 4.63
C ARG A 90 -13.51 -6.40 3.68
N ILE A 91 -12.33 -6.83 4.15
CA ILE A 91 -11.32 -7.41 3.27
C ILE A 91 -11.80 -8.68 2.54
N GLU A 92 -12.55 -9.57 3.20
CA GLU A 92 -13.03 -10.81 2.58
C GLU A 92 -13.99 -10.55 1.43
N GLU A 93 -15.00 -9.71 1.67
CA GLU A 93 -15.99 -9.32 0.66
C GLU A 93 -15.33 -8.58 -0.51
N GLN A 94 -14.37 -7.71 -0.19
CA GLN A 94 -13.58 -6.99 -1.17
C GLN A 94 -12.78 -7.97 -2.07
N GLN A 95 -12.01 -8.88 -1.46
CA GLN A 95 -11.14 -9.80 -2.19
C GLN A 95 -11.91 -10.85 -3.00
N ALA A 96 -13.08 -11.27 -2.51
CA ALA A 96 -14.00 -12.11 -3.28
C ALA A 96 -14.42 -11.41 -4.59
N TRP A 97 -14.85 -10.16 -4.49
CA TRP A 97 -15.22 -9.36 -5.67
C TRP A 97 -14.03 -9.14 -6.61
N VAL A 98 -12.84 -8.82 -6.08
CA VAL A 98 -11.63 -8.63 -6.90
C VAL A 98 -11.29 -9.90 -7.67
N SER A 99 -11.39 -11.06 -7.02
CA SER A 99 -11.09 -12.35 -7.66
C SER A 99 -12.01 -12.60 -8.87
N GLU A 100 -13.30 -12.35 -8.73
CA GLU A 100 -14.26 -12.45 -9.85
C GLU A 100 -13.91 -11.48 -10.98
N GLN A 101 -13.54 -10.24 -10.66
CA GLN A 101 -13.17 -9.25 -11.68
C GLN A 101 -11.88 -9.60 -12.41
N LEU A 102 -10.88 -10.18 -11.74
CA LEU A 102 -9.64 -10.61 -12.39
C LEU A 102 -9.90 -11.69 -13.45
N GLU A 103 -10.85 -12.59 -13.23
CA GLU A 103 -11.29 -13.55 -14.25
C GLU A 103 -11.94 -12.86 -15.45
N VAL A 104 -12.78 -11.84 -15.19
CA VAL A 104 -13.41 -11.04 -16.25
C VAL A 104 -12.35 -10.31 -17.06
N PHE A 105 -11.35 -9.70 -16.42
CA PHE A 105 -10.27 -9.00 -17.12
C PHE A 105 -9.44 -9.94 -17.97
N ALA A 106 -9.14 -11.14 -17.47
CA ALA A 106 -8.43 -12.16 -18.24
C ALA A 106 -9.21 -12.58 -19.49
N LYS A 107 -10.53 -12.80 -19.39
CA LYS A 107 -11.40 -13.18 -20.52
C LYS A 107 -11.51 -12.10 -21.60
N HIS A 108 -11.25 -10.83 -21.28
CA HIS A 108 -11.37 -9.69 -22.18
C HIS A 108 -10.01 -9.09 -22.58
N ASP A 109 -8.90 -9.81 -22.36
CA ASP A 109 -7.53 -9.34 -22.66
C ASP A 109 -7.20 -7.99 -22.01
N ARG A 110 -7.75 -7.72 -20.83
CA ARG A 110 -7.54 -6.49 -20.05
C ARG A 110 -6.38 -6.60 -19.05
N ASN A 111 -5.52 -7.60 -19.20
CA ASN A 111 -4.28 -7.75 -18.43
C ASN A 111 -3.09 -7.13 -19.17
N PHE A 112 -2.05 -6.79 -18.43
CA PHE A 112 -0.81 -6.23 -19.00
C PHE A 112 0.40 -7.14 -18.78
N PRO A 113 0.77 -8.02 -19.73
CA PRO A 113 1.75 -9.08 -19.49
C PRO A 113 3.20 -8.56 -19.33
N HIS A 114 3.49 -7.33 -19.77
CA HIS A 114 4.85 -6.78 -19.75
C HIS A 114 5.23 -6.13 -18.41
N ARG A 115 5.00 -6.86 -17.32
CA ARG A 115 5.31 -6.42 -15.96
C ARG A 115 5.66 -7.60 -15.05
N ASP A 116 6.49 -7.34 -14.07
CA ASP A 116 6.71 -8.20 -12.93
C ASP A 116 5.97 -7.61 -11.71
N VAL A 117 5.22 -8.47 -11.03
CA VAL A 117 4.58 -8.13 -9.77
C VAL A 117 5.53 -8.54 -8.64
N LEU A 118 6.10 -7.55 -7.95
CA LEU A 118 6.98 -7.81 -6.80
C LEU A 118 6.14 -8.16 -5.55
N THR A 119 5.06 -7.41 -5.33
CA THR A 119 3.99 -7.78 -4.41
C THR A 119 2.69 -7.10 -4.80
N THR A 120 1.57 -7.80 -4.63
CA THR A 120 0.21 -7.27 -4.65
C THR A 120 -0.60 -8.06 -3.64
N ALA A 121 -0.41 -7.73 -2.36
CA ALA A 121 -1.03 -8.44 -1.25
C ALA A 121 -1.85 -7.48 -0.38
N PRO A 122 -2.97 -7.95 0.19
CA PRO A 122 -3.64 -7.26 1.28
C PRO A 122 -2.86 -7.45 2.59
N TYR A 123 -2.94 -6.43 3.44
CA TYR A 123 -2.36 -6.41 4.78
C TYR A 123 -3.33 -5.74 5.75
N ASP A 124 -3.31 -6.20 7.00
CA ASP A 124 -4.12 -5.63 8.08
C ASP A 124 -3.40 -4.43 8.71
N VAL A 125 -4.12 -3.39 9.07
CA VAL A 125 -3.56 -2.29 9.86
C VAL A 125 -3.18 -2.81 11.25
N ALA A 126 -1.91 -2.72 11.58
CA ALA A 126 -1.36 -3.13 12.87
C ALA A 126 -1.09 -1.96 13.82
N GLY A 127 -1.04 -0.73 13.31
CA GLY A 127 -0.83 0.45 14.15
C GLY A 127 -0.74 1.75 13.38
N VAL A 128 -1.02 2.85 14.08
CA VAL A 128 -0.98 4.21 13.53
C VAL A 128 -0.28 5.12 14.52
N VAL A 129 0.80 5.76 14.08
CA VAL A 129 1.44 6.85 14.80
C VAL A 129 1.28 8.11 13.98
N ARG A 130 0.68 9.15 14.58
CA ARG A 130 0.58 10.49 13.99
C ARG A 130 1.50 11.42 14.75
N ARG A 131 2.19 12.30 14.02
CA ARG A 131 2.99 13.36 14.64
C ARG A 131 2.11 14.32 15.44
N ASP A 132 1.02 14.77 14.83
CA ASP A 132 0.10 15.73 15.41
C ASP A 132 -1.17 15.00 15.88
N PRO A 133 -1.61 15.14 17.15
CA PRO A 133 -2.80 14.47 17.67
C PRO A 133 -4.06 14.73 16.84
N ASP A 134 -4.24 15.98 16.43
CA ASP A 134 -5.32 16.50 15.55
C ASP A 134 -4.85 16.64 14.09
N GLY A 135 -3.86 15.83 13.69
CA GLY A 135 -3.40 15.74 12.31
C GLY A 135 -4.39 15.00 11.42
N VAL A 136 -3.98 14.79 10.16
CA VAL A 136 -4.80 14.06 9.18
C VAL A 136 -5.07 12.64 9.67
N PRO A 137 -6.32 12.16 9.66
CA PRO A 137 -6.64 10.80 10.05
C PRO A 137 -6.11 9.78 9.01
N PRO A 138 -5.80 8.54 9.41
CA PRO A 138 -5.21 7.54 8.53
C PRO A 138 -6.10 7.19 7.32
N GLU A 139 -7.42 7.26 7.48
CA GLU A 139 -8.43 7.06 6.43
C GLU A 139 -8.25 8.05 5.27
N LEU A 140 -7.82 9.29 5.57
CA LEU A 140 -7.61 10.36 4.59
C LEU A 140 -6.15 10.50 4.15
N ALA A 141 -5.26 9.59 4.57
CA ALA A 141 -3.82 9.71 4.28
C ALA A 141 -3.52 9.79 2.78
N LEU A 142 -4.24 9.01 1.96
CA LEU A 142 -4.06 8.98 0.51
C LEU A 142 -4.70 10.20 -0.19
N ASP A 143 -5.87 10.64 0.28
CA ASP A 143 -6.57 11.80 -0.29
C ASP A 143 -5.89 13.13 0.08
N ARG A 144 -5.18 13.17 1.20
CA ARG A 144 -4.36 14.31 1.58
C ARG A 144 -3.26 14.62 0.57
N ARG A 145 -2.86 13.62 -0.23
CA ARG A 145 -1.81 13.69 -1.26
C ARG A 145 -0.49 14.24 -0.71
N TYR A 146 0.05 13.57 0.30
CA TYR A 146 1.40 13.86 0.79
C TYR A 146 2.43 13.83 -0.37
N PRO A 147 3.46 14.68 -0.34
CA PRO A 147 4.41 14.81 -1.46
C PRO A 147 5.28 13.57 -1.68
N GLY A 148 5.32 12.66 -0.70
CA GLY A 148 6.01 11.38 -0.81
C GLY A 148 5.72 10.49 0.38
N LEU A 149 6.21 9.25 0.29
CA LEU A 149 6.21 8.28 1.38
C LEU A 149 7.52 7.52 1.38
N VAL A 150 7.77 6.81 2.48
CA VAL A 150 8.80 5.77 2.59
C VAL A 150 8.08 4.48 2.96
N LEU A 151 8.32 3.41 2.19
CA LEU A 151 7.82 2.07 2.49
C LEU A 151 8.99 1.23 3.00
N THR A 152 8.80 0.58 4.15
CA THR A 152 9.80 -0.30 4.77
C THR A 152 9.19 -1.67 5.00
N TRP A 153 9.91 -2.72 4.63
CA TRP A 153 9.64 -4.07 5.13
C TRP A 153 10.54 -4.31 6.33
N THR A 154 9.94 -4.61 7.47
CA THR A 154 10.65 -4.78 8.74
C THR A 154 10.42 -6.18 9.25
N GLU A 155 11.50 -6.91 9.48
CA GLU A 155 11.47 -8.24 10.06
C GLU A 155 11.79 -8.17 11.56
N ARG A 156 11.10 -9.00 12.33
CA ARG A 156 11.40 -9.21 13.75
C ARG A 156 12.70 -10.00 13.89
N SER A 157 13.46 -9.72 14.94
CA SER A 157 14.58 -10.58 15.32
C SER A 157 14.11 -12.00 15.66
N GLU A 158 15.00 -12.97 15.47
CA GLU A 158 14.78 -14.34 15.93
C GLU A 158 14.42 -14.35 17.44
N GLY A 159 13.42 -15.13 17.81
CA GLY A 159 12.90 -15.21 19.19
C GLY A 159 11.97 -14.07 19.62
N SER A 160 11.82 -12.99 18.85
CA SER A 160 10.83 -11.94 19.13
C SER A 160 9.50 -12.22 18.45
N SER A 161 8.37 -11.87 19.07
CA SER A 161 7.06 -11.93 18.44
C SER A 161 6.83 -10.72 17.52
N LEU A 162 5.87 -10.83 16.60
CA LEU A 162 5.43 -9.71 15.78
C LEU A 162 4.80 -8.60 16.64
N GLU A 163 4.01 -8.98 17.65
CA GLU A 163 3.44 -8.06 18.63
C GLU A 163 4.52 -7.25 19.37
N ALA A 164 5.61 -7.90 19.81
CA ALA A 164 6.71 -7.21 20.48
C ALA A 164 7.40 -6.19 19.54
N LEU A 165 7.60 -6.55 18.27
CA LEU A 165 8.14 -5.63 17.27
C LEU A 165 7.19 -4.43 17.05
N THR A 166 5.91 -4.70 16.80
CA THR A 166 4.90 -3.66 16.54
C THR A 166 4.74 -2.75 17.75
N GLY A 167 4.62 -3.28 18.96
CA GLY A 167 4.55 -2.50 20.19
C GLY A 167 5.78 -1.58 20.36
N ALA A 168 6.99 -2.12 20.20
CA ALA A 168 8.21 -1.32 20.29
C ALA A 168 8.27 -0.20 19.24
N LEU A 169 7.83 -0.48 18.01
CA LEU A 169 7.78 0.54 16.95
C LEU A 169 6.72 1.61 17.23
N MET A 170 5.49 1.22 17.56
CA MET A 170 4.35 2.12 17.69
C MET A 170 4.38 2.95 18.97
N GLU A 171 4.80 2.35 20.09
CA GLU A 171 4.70 2.99 21.41
C GLU A 171 5.95 3.78 21.80
N ASP A 172 7.12 3.41 21.26
CA ASP A 172 8.39 4.00 21.68
C ASP A 172 9.18 4.64 20.53
N VAL A 173 9.51 3.88 19.48
CA VAL A 173 10.42 4.36 18.44
C VAL A 173 9.79 5.46 17.57
N LEU A 174 8.63 5.19 16.98
CA LEU A 174 8.00 6.11 16.01
C LEU A 174 7.52 7.43 16.64
N PRO A 175 6.88 7.45 17.83
CA PRO A 175 6.48 8.71 18.45
C PRO A 175 7.66 9.67 18.65
N ARG A 176 8.79 9.15 19.13
CA ARG A 176 10.03 9.93 19.31
C ARG A 176 10.61 10.42 17.98
N ARG A 177 10.53 9.62 16.92
CA ARG A 177 11.02 9.99 15.58
C ARG A 177 10.12 10.97 14.86
N HIS A 178 8.83 10.99 15.16
CA HIS A 178 7.87 11.90 14.55
C HIS A 178 7.95 13.30 15.14
N ALA A 179 8.17 13.42 16.45
CA ALA A 179 8.28 14.69 17.14
C ALA A 179 9.26 15.65 16.44
N GLY A 180 8.77 16.80 15.96
CA GLY A 180 9.58 17.79 15.25
C GLY A 180 10.03 17.42 13.84
N SER A 181 9.62 16.26 13.30
CA SER A 181 9.96 15.82 11.95
C SER A 181 8.96 16.28 10.89
N SER A 182 9.33 16.14 9.62
CA SER A 182 8.43 16.35 8.49
C SER A 182 7.48 15.16 8.23
N THR A 183 7.66 14.03 8.91
CA THR A 183 6.79 12.85 8.76
C THR A 183 5.49 13.10 9.51
N ALA A 184 4.38 13.17 8.78
CA ALA A 184 3.07 13.45 9.37
C ALA A 184 2.47 12.24 10.11
N MET A 185 2.69 11.04 9.57
CA MET A 185 2.21 9.78 10.15
C MET A 185 3.00 8.57 9.64
N THR A 186 2.84 7.45 10.33
CA THR A 186 3.33 6.13 9.96
C THR A 186 2.21 5.13 10.25
N LEU A 187 1.93 4.29 9.26
CA LEU A 187 0.98 3.19 9.37
C LEU A 187 1.79 1.89 9.29
N ALA A 188 1.57 0.99 10.24
CA ALA A 188 2.11 -0.35 10.21
C ALA A 188 1.06 -1.32 9.72
N PHE A 189 1.52 -2.32 8.97
CA PHE A 189 0.67 -3.36 8.40
C PHE A 189 1.30 -4.73 8.58
N THR A 190 0.47 -5.77 8.67
CA THR A 190 0.90 -7.18 8.82
C THR A 190 0.20 -8.11 7.85
#